data_AF-A0A7S4IBR4-F1
#
_entry.id   AF-A0A7S4IBR4-F1
#
_cell.length_a   1.000
_cell.length_b   1.000
_cell.length_c   1.000
_cell.angle_alpha   90.00
_cell.angle_beta   90.00
_cell.angle_gamma   90.00
#
_symmetry.space_group_name_H-M   'P 1'
#
loop_
_entity.id
_entity.type
_entity.pdbx_description
1 polymer ?
#
loop_
_entity_poly.entity_id
_entity_poly.type
_entity_poly.pdbx_seq_one_letter_code
_entity_poly.pdbx_strand_id
1 'polypeptide(L)'
;RMSDTDDNVLDEKRVEKIEWLHQSFVTEWPELEELISSLNPQSSESVFIRSQLILEKYQEQATLLDNHIRSIIHVITEKIIGSTNIPLFITFLEEPVNEEKEAVLFIQKCFSLLYILCRVRGYKAILKYFPHEVARLEELELLIRLFGAASILQLNQENAQANELSTDSSFSTVTSTSATGKISTFACNSTFSTEPWHVEYVGSLWLSVAILAPFHLNVIDSSLGGDAIGMRIVEWCRTGIVYRFRESSPTLLSTSLLLSKLLARPDMKTELGSFVQWGLEFLERPTNNLFIVEETANDNSVAASQKTNVIISLSAILKEGNRKELLKYSQDLLRLIELSADLAQKGGTVQRKSIMKLCGRIGTTFLAPRMQQSWHYHRATNSLLHNLNSHGNDSKASK
;
A
#
# COMPACT_ATOMS: atom_id res chain seq x y z
N ARG A 1 20.64 28.79 33.63
CA ARG A 1 19.75 29.49 34.59
C ARG A 1 18.57 30.21 33.97
N MET A 2 18.68 30.88 32.81
CA MET A 2 17.49 31.35 32.06
C MET A 2 16.99 30.33 31.01
N SER A 3 17.83 29.38 30.57
CA SER A 3 17.42 28.24 29.73
C SER A 3 16.54 27.23 30.46
N ASP A 4 16.89 26.95 31.72
CA ASP A 4 16.28 25.86 32.50
C ASP A 4 14.84 26.18 32.97
N THR A 5 14.46 27.46 32.99
CA THR A 5 13.11 27.91 33.33
C THR A 5 12.15 27.83 32.15
N ASP A 6 12.60 28.13 30.92
CA ASP A 6 11.75 28.05 29.73
C ASP A 6 11.52 26.59 29.31
N ASP A 7 12.52 25.72 29.46
CA ASP A 7 12.37 24.28 29.21
C ASP A 7 11.39 23.62 30.20
N ASN A 8 11.41 24.02 31.48
CA ASN A 8 10.46 23.51 32.48
C ASN A 8 9.00 23.94 32.21
N VAL A 9 8.78 25.18 31.76
CA VAL A 9 7.43 25.68 31.41
C VAL A 9 6.89 25.00 30.15
N LEU A 10 7.76 24.64 29.21
CA LEU A 10 7.39 23.88 28.01
C LEU A 10 7.03 22.43 28.35
N ASP A 11 7.75 21.81 29.27
CA ASP A 11 7.44 20.45 29.72
C ASP A 11 6.16 20.39 30.56
N GLU A 12 5.89 21.38 31.41
CA GLU A 12 4.65 21.45 32.20
C GLU A 12 3.40 21.59 31.30
N LYS A 13 3.44 22.48 30.29
CA LYS A 13 2.36 22.60 29.29
C LYS A 13 2.15 21.34 28.47
N ARG A 14 3.22 20.56 28.21
CA ARG A 14 3.11 19.27 27.52
C ARG A 14 2.43 18.23 28.41
N VAL A 15 2.79 18.18 29.70
CA VAL A 15 2.16 17.28 30.67
C VAL A 15 0.67 17.60 30.82
N GLU A 16 0.30 18.87 30.97
CA GLU A 16 -1.10 19.30 31.03
C GLU A 16 -1.89 18.91 29.76
N LYS A 17 -1.29 19.08 28.57
CA LYS A 17 -1.91 18.67 27.31
C LYS A 17 -2.14 17.15 27.26
N ILE A 18 -1.18 16.37 27.73
CA ILE A 18 -1.26 14.91 27.80
C ILE A 18 -2.38 14.47 28.76
N GLU A 19 -2.45 15.05 29.95
CA GLU A 19 -3.49 14.73 30.93
C GLU A 19 -4.89 15.08 30.40
N TRP A 20 -5.02 16.23 29.73
CA TRP A 20 -6.28 16.63 29.08
C TRP A 20 -6.69 15.66 27.96
N LEU A 21 -5.73 15.17 27.16
CA LEU A 21 -5.99 14.16 26.12
C LEU A 21 -6.47 12.85 26.73
N HIS A 22 -5.84 12.39 27.81
CA HIS A 22 -6.26 11.17 28.52
C HIS A 22 -7.68 11.31 29.09
N GLN A 23 -8.02 12.45 29.70
CA GLN A 23 -9.36 12.71 30.23
C GLN A 23 -10.41 12.79 29.13
N SER A 24 -10.10 13.48 28.01
CA SER A 24 -10.98 13.56 26.85
C SER A 24 -11.20 12.20 26.18
N PHE A 25 -10.17 11.34 26.16
CA PHE A 25 -10.24 10.03 25.53
C PHE A 25 -11.27 9.12 26.20
N VAL A 26 -11.41 9.19 27.52
CA VAL A 26 -12.39 8.39 28.26
C VAL A 26 -13.83 8.70 27.83
N THR A 27 -14.12 9.96 27.46
CA THR A 27 -15.46 10.37 27.02
C THR A 27 -15.68 10.23 25.53
N GLU A 28 -14.66 10.51 24.71
CA GLU A 28 -14.75 10.48 23.25
C GLU A 28 -14.60 9.06 22.68
N TRP A 29 -13.98 8.15 23.41
CA TRP A 29 -13.80 6.77 22.96
C TRP A 29 -15.13 6.00 22.83
N PRO A 30 -16.02 5.96 23.85
CA PRO A 30 -17.32 5.30 23.71
C PRO A 30 -18.18 5.93 22.60
N GLU A 31 -18.10 7.25 22.44
CA GLU A 31 -18.74 7.97 21.34
C GLU A 31 -18.23 7.46 19.98
N LEU A 32 -16.91 7.35 19.80
CA LEU A 32 -16.32 6.84 18.57
C LEU A 32 -16.71 5.39 18.27
N GLU A 33 -16.73 4.54 19.29
CA GLU A 33 -17.13 3.13 19.14
C GLU A 33 -18.61 3.00 18.73
N GLU A 34 -19.49 3.83 19.31
CA GLU A 34 -20.90 3.90 18.91
C GLU A 34 -21.06 4.42 17.47
N LEU A 35 -20.37 5.51 17.12
CA LEU A 35 -20.38 6.08 15.78
C LEU A 35 -19.92 5.05 14.73
N ILE A 36 -18.82 4.33 14.99
CA ILE A 36 -18.28 3.31 14.09
C ILE A 36 -19.20 2.08 14.01
N SER A 37 -19.80 1.67 15.13
CA SER A 37 -20.76 0.56 15.14
C SER A 37 -22.05 0.89 14.38
N SER A 38 -22.47 2.15 14.40
CA SER A 38 -23.65 2.66 13.69
C SER A 38 -23.46 2.87 12.18
N LEU A 39 -22.24 2.68 11.65
CA LEU A 39 -21.93 2.87 10.23
C LEU A 39 -22.73 1.92 9.35
N ASN A 40 -23.50 2.49 8.43
CA ASN A 40 -24.28 1.84 7.38
C ASN A 40 -24.13 2.63 6.07
N PRO A 41 -24.46 2.05 4.90
CA PRO A 41 -24.39 2.76 3.61
C PRO A 41 -25.14 4.10 3.58
N GLN A 42 -26.23 4.23 4.35
CA GLN A 42 -27.04 5.45 4.48
C GLN A 42 -26.58 6.41 5.59
N SER A 43 -25.48 6.12 6.30
CA SER A 43 -25.02 6.96 7.41
C SER A 43 -24.66 8.37 6.94
N SER A 44 -25.10 9.37 7.71
CA SER A 44 -24.84 10.77 7.41
C SER A 44 -23.34 11.06 7.42
N GLU A 45 -22.92 11.96 6.54
CA GLU A 45 -21.52 12.36 6.40
C GLU A 45 -20.92 12.96 7.68
N SER A 46 -21.77 13.53 8.55
CA SER A 46 -21.40 14.03 9.87
C SER A 46 -20.77 12.97 10.77
N VAL A 47 -21.19 11.71 10.67
CA VAL A 47 -20.64 10.59 11.46
C VAL A 47 -19.19 10.34 11.07
N PHE A 48 -18.89 10.35 9.78
CA PHE A 48 -17.54 10.16 9.25
C PHE A 48 -16.63 11.33 9.61
N ILE A 49 -17.12 12.57 9.49
CA ILE A 49 -16.37 13.78 9.85
C ILE A 49 -16.07 13.79 11.35
N ARG A 50 -17.06 13.49 12.20
CA ARG A 50 -16.86 13.41 13.65
C ARG A 50 -15.84 12.33 14.01
N SER A 51 -15.94 11.15 13.40
CA SER A 51 -14.98 10.07 13.60
C SER A 51 -13.56 10.46 13.19
N GLN A 52 -13.40 11.15 12.07
CA GLN A 52 -12.11 11.69 11.63
C GLN A 52 -11.54 12.69 12.64
N LEU A 53 -12.33 13.66 13.10
CA LEU A 53 -11.88 14.67 14.07
C LEU A 53 -11.40 14.05 15.38
N ILE A 54 -12.12 13.03 15.88
CA ILE A 54 -11.70 12.30 17.09
C ILE A 54 -10.38 11.57 16.83
N LEU A 55 -10.26 10.84 15.73
CA LEU A 55 -9.03 10.08 15.42
C LEU A 55 -7.80 10.98 15.22
N GLU A 56 -7.96 12.12 14.55
CA GLU A 56 -6.88 13.08 14.29
C GLU A 56 -6.38 13.77 15.57
N LYS A 57 -7.27 14.01 16.54
CA LYS A 57 -6.93 14.62 17.84
C LYS A 57 -5.84 13.83 18.60
N TYR A 58 -5.84 12.51 18.46
CA TYR A 58 -4.90 11.62 19.17
C TYR A 58 -3.61 11.32 18.38
N GLN A 59 -3.31 12.08 17.32
CA GLN A 59 -2.10 11.87 16.51
C GLN A 59 -0.79 11.96 17.32
N GLU A 60 -0.71 12.87 18.29
CA GLU A 60 0.48 13.02 19.16
C GLU A 60 0.63 11.90 20.21
N GLN A 61 -0.47 11.20 20.53
CA GLN A 61 -0.52 10.14 21.55
C GLN A 61 -1.23 8.87 21.04
N ALA A 62 -0.79 8.35 19.91
CA ALA A 62 -1.41 7.19 19.27
C ALA A 62 -1.39 5.90 20.12
N THR A 63 -0.61 5.84 21.20
CA THR A 63 -0.57 4.70 22.14
C THR A 63 -1.89 4.52 22.90
N LEU A 64 -2.66 5.59 23.09
CA LEU A 64 -4.00 5.51 23.71
C LEU A 64 -4.96 4.65 22.88
N LEU A 65 -4.80 4.68 21.57
CA LEU A 65 -5.64 3.94 20.63
C LEU A 65 -5.27 2.45 20.57
N ASP A 66 -4.09 2.02 21.05
CA ASP A 66 -3.55 0.68 20.80
C ASP A 66 -4.45 -0.46 21.30
N ASN A 67 -5.11 -0.26 22.44
CA ASN A 67 -6.02 -1.26 23.02
C ASN A 67 -7.29 -1.46 22.19
N HIS A 68 -7.65 -0.47 21.36
CA HIS A 68 -8.93 -0.43 20.70
C HIS A 68 -8.87 -0.42 19.17
N ILE A 69 -7.70 -0.14 18.58
CA ILE A 69 -7.46 -0.17 17.12
C ILE A 69 -7.93 -1.50 16.52
N ARG A 70 -7.70 -2.62 17.22
CA ARG A 70 -8.13 -3.95 16.75
C ARG A 70 -9.65 -4.03 16.58
N SER A 71 -10.41 -3.51 17.55
CA SER A 71 -11.89 -3.52 17.51
C SER A 71 -12.39 -2.67 16.34
N ILE A 72 -11.88 -1.43 16.23
CA ILE A 72 -12.25 -0.52 15.13
C ILE A 72 -11.98 -1.14 13.77
N ILE A 73 -10.75 -1.63 13.55
CA ILE A 73 -10.39 -2.20 12.24
C ILE A 73 -11.31 -3.35 11.91
N HIS A 74 -11.56 -4.24 12.87
CA HIS A 74 -12.46 -5.36 12.65
C HIS A 74 -13.86 -4.89 12.25
N VAL A 75 -14.47 -3.97 13.01
CA VAL A 75 -15.81 -3.42 12.69
C VAL A 75 -15.84 -2.78 11.30
N ILE A 76 -14.85 -1.94 10.96
CA ILE A 76 -14.79 -1.30 9.65
C ILE A 76 -14.61 -2.35 8.54
N THR A 77 -13.74 -3.34 8.72
CA THR A 77 -13.53 -4.39 7.72
C THR A 77 -14.77 -5.25 7.52
N GLU A 78 -15.47 -5.62 8.60
CA GLU A 78 -16.74 -6.36 8.52
C GLU A 78 -17.84 -5.54 7.83
N LYS A 79 -17.90 -4.23 8.05
CA LYS A 79 -18.87 -3.34 7.38
C LYS A 79 -18.56 -3.15 5.89
N ILE A 80 -17.28 -3.04 5.52
CA ILE A 80 -16.87 -3.05 4.11
C ILE A 80 -17.34 -4.35 3.47
N ILE A 81 -17.04 -5.50 4.10
CA ILE A 81 -17.41 -6.83 3.58
C ILE A 81 -18.95 -7.01 3.48
N GLY A 82 -19.68 -6.58 4.52
CA GLY A 82 -21.14 -6.62 4.51
C GLY A 82 -21.75 -5.79 3.37
N SER A 83 -21.03 -4.76 2.90
CA SER A 83 -21.42 -3.90 1.78
C SER A 83 -20.91 -4.42 0.42
N THR A 84 -19.92 -5.32 0.38
CA THR A 84 -19.43 -5.97 -0.85
C THR A 84 -20.23 -7.20 -1.27
N ASN A 85 -21.17 -7.68 -0.42
CA ASN A 85 -22.15 -8.72 -0.78
C ASN A 85 -23.23 -8.24 -1.78
N ILE A 86 -23.24 -6.96 -2.14
CA ILE A 86 -23.94 -6.50 -3.34
C ILE A 86 -23.13 -7.03 -4.52
N PRO A 87 -23.72 -7.77 -5.47
CA PRO A 87 -22.97 -8.40 -6.55
C PRO A 87 -22.19 -7.34 -7.34
N LEU A 88 -20.93 -7.17 -6.96
CA LEU A 88 -19.87 -6.36 -7.58
C LEU A 88 -19.55 -6.83 -9.02
N PHE A 89 -20.44 -7.64 -9.62
CA PHE A 89 -20.13 -8.67 -10.60
C PHE A 89 -20.99 -8.66 -11.86
N ILE A 90 -22.06 -7.84 -11.96
CA ILE A 90 -22.83 -7.75 -13.21
C ILE A 90 -23.17 -6.30 -13.50
N THR A 91 -22.18 -5.49 -13.86
CA THR A 91 -22.22 -4.56 -15.02
C THR A 91 -21.07 -3.58 -14.90
N PHE A 92 -19.94 -3.96 -15.47
CA PHE A 92 -18.90 -3.02 -15.90
C PHE A 92 -19.43 -2.03 -17.00
N LEU A 93 -20.75 -1.97 -17.27
CA LEU A 93 -21.34 -1.39 -18.49
C LEU A 93 -22.80 -0.87 -18.44
N GLU A 94 -23.54 -0.85 -17.33
CA GLU A 94 -24.89 -0.23 -17.30
C GLU A 94 -25.03 0.76 -16.13
N GLU A 95 -25.89 1.76 -16.29
CA GLU A 95 -25.97 2.93 -15.42
C GLU A 95 -26.19 2.52 -13.95
N PRO A 96 -25.27 2.87 -13.02
CA PRO A 96 -25.36 2.40 -11.64
C PRO A 96 -26.60 2.96 -10.95
N VAL A 97 -27.35 2.07 -10.32
CA VAL A 97 -28.52 2.39 -9.48
C VAL A 97 -28.04 3.25 -8.30
N ASN A 98 -28.87 4.18 -7.81
CA ASN A 98 -28.48 5.09 -6.72
C ASN A 98 -27.96 4.35 -5.47
N GLU A 99 -28.51 3.17 -5.16
CA GLU A 99 -28.07 2.34 -4.02
C GLU A 99 -26.63 1.81 -4.19
N GLU A 100 -26.21 1.49 -5.41
CA GLU A 100 -24.85 1.03 -5.70
C GLU A 100 -23.83 2.17 -5.57
N LYS A 101 -24.22 3.39 -5.98
CA LYS A 101 -23.39 4.59 -5.78
C LYS A 101 -23.20 4.89 -4.29
N GLU A 102 -24.25 4.75 -3.49
CA GLU A 102 -24.18 4.93 -2.04
C GLU A 102 -23.26 3.90 -1.39
N ALA A 103 -23.32 2.63 -1.83
CA ALA A 103 -22.43 1.58 -1.35
C ALA A 103 -20.96 1.84 -1.71
N VAL A 104 -20.67 2.24 -2.96
CA VAL A 104 -19.31 2.59 -3.41
C VAL A 104 -18.76 3.78 -2.61
N LEU A 105 -19.58 4.81 -2.39
CA LEU A 105 -19.20 5.98 -1.59
C LEU A 105 -18.97 5.60 -0.12
N PHE A 106 -19.81 4.74 0.45
CA PHE A 106 -19.63 4.22 1.80
C PHE A 106 -18.31 3.47 1.95
N ILE A 107 -17.97 2.62 0.98
CA ILE A 107 -16.70 1.91 0.92
C ILE A 107 -15.53 2.91 0.89
N GLN A 108 -15.58 3.92 0.01
CA GLN A 108 -14.54 4.97 -0.04
C GLN A 108 -14.37 5.67 1.31
N LYS A 109 -15.48 6.02 1.97
CA LYS A 109 -15.47 6.67 3.29
C LYS A 109 -14.83 5.77 4.36
N CYS A 110 -15.14 4.47 4.35
CA CYS A 110 -14.52 3.49 5.25
C CYS A 110 -13.01 3.36 5.01
N PHE A 111 -12.57 3.30 3.75
CA PHE A 111 -11.15 3.28 3.41
C PHE A 111 -10.43 4.59 3.79
N SER A 112 -11.07 5.75 3.69
CA SER A 112 -10.56 7.02 4.22
C SER A 112 -10.36 6.96 5.75
N LEU A 113 -11.30 6.38 6.50
CA LEU A 113 -11.14 6.17 7.96
C LEU A 113 -9.96 5.25 8.27
N LEU A 114 -9.82 4.14 7.54
CA LEU A 114 -8.66 3.24 7.67
C LEU A 114 -7.34 3.94 7.32
N TYR A 115 -7.35 4.85 6.35
CA TYR A 115 -6.20 5.67 6.00
C TYR A 115 -5.83 6.62 7.14
N ILE A 116 -6.81 7.28 7.76
CA ILE A 116 -6.57 8.16 8.93
C ILE A 116 -5.93 7.36 10.06
N LEU A 117 -6.41 6.15 10.36
CA LEU A 117 -5.76 5.26 11.32
C LEU A 117 -4.31 4.98 10.91
N CYS A 118 -4.05 4.66 9.63
CA CYS A 118 -2.71 4.42 9.10
C CYS A 118 -1.79 5.63 9.28
N ARG A 119 -2.33 6.86 9.17
CA ARG A 119 -1.60 8.11 9.38
C ARG A 119 -1.33 8.39 10.86
N VAL A 120 -2.29 8.13 11.75
CA VAL A 120 -2.20 8.38 13.19
C VAL A 120 -1.23 7.42 13.87
N ARG A 121 -1.39 6.10 13.68
CA ARG A 121 -0.57 5.10 14.39
C ARG A 121 0.63 4.61 13.59
N GLY A 122 0.54 4.66 12.27
CA GLY A 122 1.49 4.08 11.33
C GLY A 122 1.01 2.75 10.74
N TYR A 123 1.14 2.62 9.42
CA TYR A 123 0.62 1.47 8.67
C TYR A 123 1.11 0.10 9.20
N LYS A 124 2.35 -0.02 9.68
CA LYS A 124 2.91 -1.29 10.16
C LYS A 124 2.20 -1.86 11.39
N ALA A 125 1.68 -0.98 12.25
CA ALA A 125 0.92 -1.42 13.42
C ALA A 125 -0.44 -1.97 13.00
N ILE A 126 -1.09 -1.25 12.08
CA ILE A 126 -2.44 -1.56 11.57
C ILE A 126 -2.45 -2.80 10.68
N LEU A 127 -1.38 -3.02 9.91
CA LEU A 127 -1.20 -4.22 9.08
C LEU A 127 -1.38 -5.54 9.85
N LYS A 128 -1.14 -5.57 11.16
CA LYS A 128 -1.28 -6.77 11.99
C LYS A 128 -2.73 -7.15 12.30
N TYR A 129 -3.64 -6.20 12.16
CA TYR A 129 -5.05 -6.37 12.51
C TYR A 129 -5.94 -6.57 11.27
N PHE A 130 -5.39 -6.40 10.06
CA PHE A 130 -6.13 -6.74 8.84
C PHE A 130 -6.38 -8.23 8.76
N PRO A 131 -7.59 -8.63 8.32
CA PRO A 131 -7.97 -10.02 8.35
C PRO A 131 -7.37 -10.77 7.14
N HIS A 132 -7.02 -12.05 7.34
CA HIS A 132 -6.18 -12.85 6.42
C HIS A 132 -6.95 -13.83 5.51
N GLU A 133 -8.29 -13.82 5.53
CA GLU A 133 -9.06 -14.83 4.80
C GLU A 133 -8.98 -14.66 3.29
N VAL A 134 -8.96 -15.82 2.63
CA VAL A 134 -8.72 -16.05 1.20
C VAL A 134 -9.90 -15.68 0.33
N ALA A 135 -11.12 -15.93 0.82
CA ALA A 135 -12.36 -15.66 0.09
C ALA A 135 -12.47 -14.18 -0.33
N ARG A 136 -11.78 -13.31 0.41
CA ARG A 136 -11.83 -11.85 0.25
C ARG A 136 -10.75 -11.31 -0.69
N LEU A 137 -9.87 -12.15 -1.21
CA LEU A 137 -8.75 -11.71 -2.05
C LEU A 137 -9.24 -11.18 -3.40
N GLU A 138 -10.27 -11.81 -3.98
CA GLU A 138 -10.87 -11.39 -5.25
C GLU A 138 -11.68 -10.08 -5.10
N GLU A 139 -12.48 -9.96 -4.04
CA GLU A 139 -13.24 -8.73 -3.76
C GLU A 139 -12.31 -7.52 -3.60
N LEU A 140 -11.22 -7.68 -2.85
CA LEU A 140 -10.23 -6.61 -2.65
C LEU A 140 -9.48 -6.26 -3.93
N GLU A 141 -9.14 -7.26 -4.76
CA GLU A 141 -8.48 -7.03 -6.06
C GLU A 141 -9.39 -6.22 -7.00
N LEU A 142 -10.66 -6.62 -7.12
CA LEU A 142 -11.65 -5.93 -7.95
C LEU A 142 -11.89 -4.49 -7.48
N LEU A 143 -12.01 -4.30 -6.18
CA LEU A 143 -12.24 -3.00 -5.56
C LEU A 143 -11.08 -2.04 -5.86
N ILE A 144 -9.85 -2.48 -5.63
CA ILE A 144 -8.64 -1.70 -5.91
C ILE A 144 -8.51 -1.38 -7.42
N ARG A 145 -8.88 -2.32 -8.29
CA ARG A 145 -8.89 -2.12 -9.74
C ARG A 145 -9.93 -1.09 -10.18
N LEU A 146 -11.13 -1.12 -9.62
CA LEU A 146 -12.20 -0.18 -9.91
C LEU A 146 -11.79 1.25 -9.56
N PHE A 147 -11.32 1.48 -8.34
CA PHE A 147 -10.85 2.81 -7.94
C PHE A 147 -9.58 3.23 -8.70
N GLY A 148 -8.73 2.27 -9.06
CA GLY A 148 -7.61 2.47 -9.98
C GLY A 148 -8.02 3.08 -11.32
N ALA A 149 -9.11 2.59 -11.91
CA ALA A 149 -9.66 3.12 -13.16
C ALA A 149 -10.31 4.50 -12.97
N ALA A 150 -11.01 4.71 -11.85
CA ALA A 150 -11.60 6.01 -11.50
C ALA A 150 -10.54 7.11 -11.35
N SER A 151 -9.39 6.79 -10.73
CA SER A 151 -8.25 7.71 -10.61
C SER A 151 -7.70 8.14 -11.98
N ILE A 152 -7.66 7.25 -12.97
CA ILE A 152 -7.25 7.60 -14.35
C ILE A 152 -8.25 8.59 -14.97
N LEU A 153 -9.55 8.37 -14.76
CA LEU A 153 -10.59 9.22 -15.35
C LEU A 153 -10.60 10.62 -14.75
N GLN A 154 -10.35 10.75 -13.44
CA GLN A 154 -10.18 12.06 -12.80
C GLN A 154 -8.99 12.82 -13.38
N LEU A 155 -7.83 12.16 -13.53
CA LEU A 155 -6.66 12.78 -14.16
C LEU A 155 -6.96 13.26 -15.59
N ASN A 156 -7.70 12.47 -16.36
CA ASN A 156 -8.08 12.84 -17.73
C ASN A 156 -9.06 14.03 -17.76
N GLN A 157 -9.97 14.14 -16.78
CA GLN A 157 -10.89 15.28 -16.67
C GLN A 157 -10.18 16.57 -16.27
N GLU A 158 -9.25 16.52 -15.31
CA GLU A 158 -8.43 17.67 -14.90
C GLU A 158 -7.58 18.18 -16.08
N ASN A 159 -7.00 17.26 -16.87
CA ASN A 159 -6.23 17.60 -18.06
C ASN A 159 -7.11 18.23 -19.16
N ALA A 160 -8.35 17.75 -19.36
CA ALA A 160 -9.28 18.34 -20.31
C ALA A 160 -9.65 19.78 -19.95
N GLN A 161 -9.90 20.04 -18.66
CA GLN A 161 -10.19 21.39 -18.15
C GLN A 161 -8.97 22.33 -18.25
N ALA A 162 -7.76 21.82 -18.02
CA ALA A 162 -6.53 22.60 -18.17
C ALA A 162 -6.26 23.00 -19.63
N ASN A 163 -6.57 22.11 -20.59
CA ASN A 163 -6.41 22.40 -22.00
C ASN A 163 -7.44 23.43 -22.50
N GLU A 164 -8.70 23.39 -22.02
CA GLU A 164 -9.73 24.38 -22.38
C GLU A 164 -9.39 25.81 -21.90
N LEU A 165 -8.70 25.98 -20.77
CA LEU A 165 -8.20 27.30 -20.34
C LEU A 165 -7.00 27.81 -21.14
N SER A 166 -6.36 26.95 -21.93
CA SER A 166 -5.15 27.28 -22.70
C SER A 166 -5.41 27.53 -24.19
N THR A 167 -6.59 27.17 -24.71
CA THR A 167 -6.92 27.27 -26.14
C THR A 167 -8.08 28.23 -26.42
N ASP A 168 -7.89 29.52 -26.17
CA ASP A 168 -8.62 30.58 -26.87
C ASP A 168 -7.89 30.94 -28.18
N SER A 169 -7.84 30.00 -29.12
CA SER A 169 -7.76 30.29 -30.56
C SER A 169 -7.93 29.01 -31.38
N SER A 170 -9.14 28.79 -31.86
CA SER A 170 -9.52 28.11 -33.11
C SER A 170 -8.53 27.11 -33.72
N PHE A 171 -8.77 25.80 -33.55
CA PHE A 171 -8.71 24.82 -34.66
C PHE A 171 -9.40 23.50 -34.27
N SER A 172 -10.40 23.11 -35.04
CA SER A 172 -11.05 21.80 -34.97
C SER A 172 -10.23 20.80 -35.77
N THR A 173 -9.84 19.66 -35.17
CA THR A 173 -9.67 18.43 -35.95
C THR A 173 -10.03 17.20 -35.14
N VAL A 174 -10.98 16.48 -35.71
CA VAL A 174 -11.52 15.18 -35.33
C VAL A 174 -10.43 14.11 -35.39
N THR A 175 -10.27 13.32 -34.33
CA THR A 175 -9.94 11.90 -34.46
C THR A 175 -10.61 11.11 -33.34
N SER A 176 -11.73 10.50 -33.71
CA SER A 176 -12.45 9.50 -32.94
C SER A 176 -11.76 8.15 -33.10
N THR A 177 -11.37 7.52 -31.98
CA THR A 177 -11.36 6.05 -31.88
C THR A 177 -12.03 5.66 -30.57
N SER A 178 -13.13 4.92 -30.76
CA SER A 178 -14.16 4.58 -29.79
C SER A 178 -13.82 3.26 -29.11
N ALA A 179 -13.48 3.29 -27.82
CA ALA A 179 -13.58 2.14 -26.91
C ALA A 179 -13.43 2.59 -25.44
N THR A 180 -14.13 3.65 -25.02
CA THR A 180 -14.22 4.03 -23.61
C THR A 180 -15.59 3.61 -23.09
N GLY A 181 -15.63 2.45 -22.42
CA GLY A 181 -16.78 2.08 -21.58
C GLY A 181 -17.03 3.21 -20.59
N LYS A 182 -18.27 3.67 -20.51
CA LYS A 182 -18.73 4.77 -19.65
C LYS A 182 -18.62 4.36 -18.17
N ILE A 183 -17.43 4.46 -17.61
CA ILE A 183 -17.25 4.42 -16.14
C ILE A 183 -17.56 5.84 -15.66
N SER A 184 -18.71 6.00 -15.03
CA SER A 184 -19.11 7.27 -14.42
C SER A 184 -18.08 7.67 -13.37
N THR A 185 -17.54 8.88 -13.48
CA THR A 185 -16.69 9.46 -12.45
C THR A 185 -17.52 9.65 -11.18
N PHE A 186 -17.21 8.87 -10.14
CA PHE A 186 -17.81 8.95 -8.80
C PHE A 186 -17.30 10.20 -8.05
N ALA A 187 -17.39 11.38 -8.67
CA ALA A 187 -17.08 12.64 -8.02
C ALA A 187 -18.20 12.95 -7.01
N CYS A 188 -17.89 12.79 -5.72
CA CYS A 188 -18.77 13.23 -4.65
C CYS A 188 -18.34 14.62 -4.20
N ASN A 189 -19.26 15.58 -4.22
CA ASN A 189 -19.09 16.86 -3.53
C ASN A 189 -19.29 16.65 -2.01
N SER A 190 -18.52 15.74 -1.39
CA SER A 190 -18.54 15.50 0.04
C SER A 190 -17.56 16.43 0.77
N THR A 191 -18.01 17.03 1.87
CA THR A 191 -17.17 17.73 2.86
C THR A 191 -16.16 16.80 3.56
N PHE A 192 -16.42 15.50 3.61
CA PHE A 192 -15.49 14.47 4.03
C PHE A 192 -14.53 14.12 2.89
N SER A 193 -13.22 14.17 3.14
CA SER A 193 -12.19 13.87 2.13
C SER A 193 -12.24 12.39 1.72
N THR A 194 -12.91 12.11 0.60
CA THR A 194 -13.04 10.79 -0.01
C THR A 194 -12.14 10.70 -1.23
N GLU A 195 -10.84 10.60 -0.98
CA GLU A 195 -9.89 10.46 -2.09
C GLU A 195 -9.81 9.00 -2.57
N PRO A 196 -9.90 8.74 -3.89
CA PRO A 196 -9.83 7.37 -4.43
C PRO A 196 -8.49 6.70 -4.14
N TRP A 197 -7.41 7.47 -4.04
CA TRP A 197 -6.09 6.95 -3.71
C TRP A 197 -6.01 6.39 -2.28
N HIS A 198 -6.88 6.79 -1.34
CA HIS A 198 -6.97 6.16 -0.01
C HIS A 198 -7.31 4.67 -0.12
N VAL A 199 -8.24 4.34 -1.01
CA VAL A 199 -8.65 2.96 -1.29
C VAL A 199 -7.48 2.17 -1.87
N GLU A 200 -6.79 2.73 -2.85
CA GLU A 200 -5.63 2.07 -3.47
C GLU A 200 -4.50 1.84 -2.47
N TYR A 201 -4.24 2.81 -1.59
CA TYR A 201 -3.21 2.72 -0.56
C TYR A 201 -3.53 1.64 0.47
N VAL A 202 -4.67 1.77 1.16
CA VAL A 202 -5.08 0.85 2.24
C VAL A 202 -5.43 -0.52 1.67
N GLY A 203 -6.09 -0.57 0.51
CA GLY A 203 -6.37 -1.82 -0.19
C GLY A 203 -5.09 -2.57 -0.55
N SER A 204 -4.07 -1.88 -1.08
CA SER A 204 -2.77 -2.54 -1.35
C SER A 204 -2.10 -3.05 -0.08
N LEU A 205 -2.21 -2.33 1.03
CA LEU A 205 -1.71 -2.77 2.34
C LEU A 205 -2.43 -4.02 2.83
N TRP A 206 -3.76 -4.03 2.79
CA TRP A 206 -4.58 -5.17 3.19
C TRP A 206 -4.28 -6.38 2.29
N LEU A 207 -4.26 -6.18 0.97
CA LEU A 207 -3.93 -7.23 0.02
C LEU A 207 -2.52 -7.78 0.27
N SER A 208 -1.55 -6.95 0.65
CA SER A 208 -0.17 -7.38 1.00
C SER A 208 -0.10 -8.34 2.19
N VAL A 209 -1.17 -8.44 2.97
CA VAL A 209 -1.30 -9.33 4.12
C VAL A 209 -2.19 -10.52 3.78
N ALA A 210 -3.27 -10.32 3.02
CA ALA A 210 -4.14 -11.38 2.53
C ALA A 210 -3.39 -12.37 1.63
N ILE A 211 -2.47 -11.89 0.78
CA ILE A 211 -1.64 -12.73 -0.10
C ILE A 211 -0.62 -13.57 0.65
N LEU A 212 -0.43 -13.45 1.96
CA LEU A 212 0.55 -14.30 2.69
C LEU A 212 -0.03 -15.64 3.14
N ALA A 213 -1.31 -15.87 2.91
CA ALA A 213 -1.94 -17.09 3.35
C ALA A 213 -1.49 -18.32 2.50
N PRO A 214 -1.40 -19.51 3.12
CA PRO A 214 -0.56 -20.64 2.66
C PRO A 214 -1.26 -21.52 1.62
N PHE A 215 -1.73 -20.96 0.52
CA PHE A 215 -2.32 -21.67 -0.62
C PHE A 215 -1.79 -21.09 -1.91
N HIS A 216 -1.76 -21.86 -3.00
CA HIS A 216 -1.32 -21.37 -4.31
C HIS A 216 -2.35 -20.43 -4.93
N LEU A 217 -1.91 -19.24 -5.39
CA LEU A 217 -2.81 -18.24 -5.98
C LEU A 217 -3.40 -18.71 -7.32
N ASN A 218 -2.74 -19.65 -7.99
CA ASN A 218 -3.19 -20.25 -9.24
C ASN A 218 -4.43 -21.16 -9.07
N VAL A 219 -4.84 -21.46 -7.83
CA VAL A 219 -6.04 -22.27 -7.54
C VAL A 219 -7.28 -21.38 -7.42
N ILE A 220 -7.10 -20.08 -7.21
CA ILE A 220 -8.18 -19.09 -7.17
C ILE A 220 -8.40 -18.63 -8.61
N ASP A 221 -9.01 -19.52 -9.41
CA ASP A 221 -9.58 -19.15 -10.70
C ASP A 221 -10.85 -18.31 -10.44
N SER A 222 -10.80 -17.06 -10.86
CA SER A 222 -11.91 -16.14 -10.73
C SER A 222 -13.01 -16.51 -11.72
N SER A 223 -14.26 -16.44 -11.25
CA SER A 223 -15.50 -16.59 -12.02
C SER A 223 -15.64 -15.62 -13.20
N LEU A 224 -14.70 -14.68 -13.36
CA LEU A 224 -14.57 -13.72 -14.47
C LEU A 224 -13.95 -14.28 -15.75
N GLY A 225 -13.38 -15.49 -15.75
CA GLY A 225 -12.72 -16.07 -16.94
C GLY A 225 -11.52 -15.25 -17.41
N GLY A 226 -10.31 -15.64 -17.01
CA GLY A 226 -9.10 -14.93 -17.41
C GLY A 226 -7.86 -15.38 -16.65
N ASP A 227 -6.82 -14.54 -16.69
CA ASP A 227 -5.54 -14.77 -16.00
C ASP A 227 -5.73 -14.99 -14.50
N ALA A 228 -4.89 -15.86 -13.92
CA ALA A 228 -4.84 -16.12 -12.48
C ALA A 228 -4.74 -14.81 -11.68
N ILE A 229 -5.37 -14.77 -10.50
CA ILE A 229 -5.45 -13.55 -9.68
C ILE A 229 -4.08 -12.94 -9.36
N GLY A 230 -3.04 -13.78 -9.20
CA GLY A 230 -1.67 -13.32 -9.01
C GLY A 230 -1.15 -12.49 -10.18
N MET A 231 -1.43 -12.90 -11.43
CA MET A 231 -1.01 -12.16 -12.63
C MET A 231 -1.78 -10.84 -12.76
N ARG A 232 -3.08 -10.83 -12.46
CA ARG A 232 -3.89 -9.60 -12.48
C ARG A 232 -3.38 -8.56 -11.49
N ILE A 233 -3.03 -8.99 -10.27
CA ILE A 233 -2.45 -8.11 -9.26
C ILE A 233 -1.09 -7.57 -9.72
N VAL A 234 -0.23 -8.40 -10.31
CA VAL A 234 1.07 -7.96 -10.86
C VAL A 234 0.85 -6.89 -11.94
N GLU A 235 -0.08 -7.13 -12.86
CA GLU A 235 -0.38 -6.17 -13.93
C GLU A 235 -0.94 -4.86 -13.38
N TRP A 236 -1.90 -4.92 -12.46
CA TRP A 236 -2.42 -3.71 -11.81
C TRP A 236 -1.32 -2.90 -11.10
N CYS A 237 -0.41 -3.58 -10.40
CA CYS A 237 0.74 -2.94 -9.77
C CYS A 237 1.63 -2.27 -10.83
N ARG A 238 1.95 -3.00 -11.91
CA ARG A 238 2.78 -2.51 -13.02
C ARG A 238 2.20 -1.25 -13.64
N THR A 239 0.92 -1.28 -14.01
CA THR A 239 0.21 -0.12 -14.57
C THR A 239 0.18 1.05 -13.58
N GLY A 240 -0.09 0.79 -12.30
CA GLY A 240 -0.13 1.82 -11.26
C GLY A 240 1.21 2.52 -11.05
N ILE A 241 2.30 1.74 -10.92
CA ILE A 241 3.68 2.22 -10.69
C ILE A 241 4.13 3.18 -11.80
N VAL A 242 3.76 2.88 -13.05
CA VAL A 242 4.18 3.68 -14.20
C VAL A 242 3.25 4.85 -14.46
N TYR A 243 1.93 4.62 -14.49
CA TYR A 243 1.01 5.59 -15.09
C TYR A 243 0.18 6.38 -14.08
N ARG A 244 0.04 5.89 -12.84
CA ARG A 244 -0.91 6.49 -11.87
C ARG A 244 -0.23 7.09 -10.66
N PHE A 245 0.88 6.51 -10.20
CA PHE A 245 1.49 6.92 -8.94
C PHE A 245 2.55 8.00 -9.14
N ARG A 246 2.43 9.08 -8.36
CA ARG A 246 3.47 10.11 -8.27
C ARG A 246 4.69 9.57 -7.52
N GLU A 247 5.85 10.16 -7.82
CA GLU A 247 7.10 9.86 -7.12
C GLU A 247 6.93 10.07 -5.61
N SER A 248 7.41 9.13 -4.79
CA SER A 248 7.30 9.16 -3.32
C SER A 248 5.88 9.16 -2.75
N SER A 249 4.85 8.81 -3.53
CA SER A 249 3.48 8.68 -3.02
C SER A 249 3.33 7.50 -2.03
N PRO A 250 2.43 7.60 -1.03
CA PRO A 250 2.11 6.48 -0.15
C PRO A 250 1.61 5.26 -0.92
N THR A 251 0.80 5.47 -1.98
CA THR A 251 0.26 4.44 -2.87
C THR A 251 1.34 3.67 -3.61
N LEU A 252 2.39 4.35 -4.08
CA LEU A 252 3.56 3.67 -4.65
C LEU A 252 4.19 2.75 -3.61
N LEU A 253 4.45 3.22 -2.40
CA LEU A 253 5.12 2.44 -1.36
C LEU A 253 4.30 1.23 -0.90
N SER A 254 2.97 1.38 -0.76
CA SER A 254 2.08 0.26 -0.42
C SER A 254 1.99 -0.76 -1.56
N THR A 255 1.91 -0.28 -2.81
CA THR A 255 1.86 -1.16 -3.99
C THR A 255 3.18 -1.89 -4.21
N SER A 256 4.32 -1.21 -4.05
CA SER A 256 5.64 -1.86 -4.08
C SER A 256 5.79 -2.90 -2.97
N LEU A 257 5.23 -2.66 -1.78
CA LEU A 257 5.21 -3.63 -0.69
C LEU A 257 4.37 -4.86 -1.04
N LEU A 258 3.15 -4.64 -1.55
CA LEU A 258 2.27 -5.70 -2.06
C LEU A 258 3.00 -6.56 -3.10
N LEU A 259 3.54 -5.92 -4.13
CA LEU A 259 4.26 -6.58 -5.21
C LEU A 259 5.48 -7.36 -4.71
N SER A 260 6.26 -6.78 -3.80
CA SER A 260 7.44 -7.44 -3.23
C SER A 260 7.10 -8.73 -2.48
N LYS A 261 5.99 -8.73 -1.72
CA LYS A 261 5.54 -9.92 -1.00
C LYS A 261 4.92 -10.95 -1.95
N LEU A 262 4.19 -10.50 -2.98
CA LEU A 262 3.58 -11.37 -3.98
C LEU A 262 4.63 -12.15 -4.75
N LEU A 263 5.64 -11.46 -5.30
CA LEU A 263 6.71 -12.06 -6.08
C LEU A 263 7.73 -12.85 -5.24
N ALA A 264 7.77 -12.62 -3.92
CA ALA A 264 8.57 -13.43 -2.99
C ALA A 264 7.95 -14.81 -2.72
N ARG A 265 6.68 -15.04 -3.09
CA ARG A 265 6.01 -16.32 -2.89
C ARG A 265 6.58 -17.41 -3.81
N PRO A 266 6.59 -18.68 -3.36
CA PRO A 266 7.17 -19.78 -4.13
C PRO A 266 6.42 -20.11 -5.43
N ASP A 267 5.14 -19.73 -5.55
CA ASP A 267 4.30 -19.95 -6.74
C ASP A 267 4.46 -18.88 -7.82
N MET A 268 5.03 -17.72 -7.50
CA MET A 268 5.16 -16.57 -8.40
C MET A 268 6.58 -16.40 -8.99
N LYS A 269 7.39 -17.46 -8.99
CA LYS A 269 8.80 -17.38 -9.44
C LYS A 269 8.96 -17.01 -10.91
N THR A 270 8.04 -17.47 -11.77
CA THR A 270 8.01 -17.09 -13.19
C THR A 270 7.76 -15.60 -13.34
N GLU A 271 6.78 -15.08 -12.61
CA GLU A 271 6.40 -13.67 -12.63
C GLU A 271 7.48 -12.78 -12.03
N LEU A 272 8.26 -13.27 -11.05
CA LEU A 272 9.42 -12.54 -10.55
C LEU A 272 10.44 -12.29 -11.66
N GLY A 273 10.76 -13.32 -12.46
CA GLY A 273 11.67 -13.18 -13.59
C GLY A 273 11.13 -12.26 -14.67
N SER A 274 9.86 -12.44 -15.04
CA SER A 274 9.15 -11.57 -15.99
C SER A 274 9.17 -10.10 -15.56
N PHE A 275 8.94 -9.83 -14.27
CA PHE A 275 8.93 -8.47 -13.73
C PHE A 275 10.34 -7.84 -13.72
N VAL A 276 11.38 -8.59 -13.37
CA VAL A 276 12.78 -8.10 -13.41
C VAL A 276 13.18 -7.77 -14.85
N GLN A 277 12.86 -8.65 -15.79
CA GLN A 277 13.12 -8.44 -17.21
C GLN A 277 12.36 -7.22 -17.76
N TRP A 278 11.07 -7.09 -17.43
CA TRP A 278 10.28 -5.92 -17.76
C TRP A 278 10.89 -4.63 -17.17
N GLY A 279 11.37 -4.67 -15.93
CA GLY A 279 12.02 -3.55 -15.28
C GLY A 279 13.29 -3.09 -16.01
N LEU A 280 14.10 -4.04 -16.49
CA LEU A 280 15.27 -3.74 -17.33
C LEU A 280 14.86 -3.06 -18.64
N GLU A 281 13.93 -3.66 -19.38
CA GLU A 281 13.44 -3.13 -20.66
C GLU A 281 12.84 -1.74 -20.48
N PHE A 282 12.11 -1.51 -19.39
CA PHE A 282 11.53 -0.21 -19.07
C PHE A 282 12.59 0.86 -18.78
N LEU A 283 13.66 0.50 -18.05
CA LEU A 283 14.75 1.43 -17.76
C LEU A 283 15.62 1.73 -19.00
N GLU A 284 15.76 0.75 -19.90
CA GLU A 284 16.51 0.89 -21.16
C GLU A 284 15.79 1.79 -22.18
N ARG A 285 14.46 1.86 -22.15
CA ARG A 285 13.69 2.74 -23.04
C ARG A 285 14.16 4.20 -22.92
N PRO A 286 14.40 4.89 -24.05
CA PRO A 286 14.71 6.32 -24.01
C PRO A 286 13.52 7.08 -23.42
N THR A 287 13.79 8.16 -22.68
CA THR A 287 12.77 8.98 -22.01
C THR A 287 11.69 9.48 -22.96
N ASN A 288 12.04 9.69 -24.23
CA ASN A 288 11.16 10.18 -25.29
C ASN A 288 10.10 9.16 -25.76
N ASN A 289 10.27 7.87 -25.46
CA ASN A 289 9.34 6.79 -25.89
C ASN A 289 8.44 6.30 -24.75
N LEU A 290 8.45 6.97 -23.60
CA LEU A 290 7.58 6.63 -22.49
C LEU A 290 6.21 7.28 -22.73
N PHE A 291 5.12 6.54 -22.55
CA PHE A 291 3.78 7.10 -22.69
C PHE A 291 3.54 8.07 -21.51
N ILE A 292 3.72 9.36 -21.78
CA ILE A 292 3.53 10.44 -20.82
C ILE A 292 2.06 10.84 -20.87
N VAL A 293 1.36 10.73 -19.73
CA VAL A 293 -0.05 11.17 -19.59
C VAL A 293 -0.15 12.71 -19.55
N GLU A 294 0.99 13.39 -19.42
CA GLU A 294 1.11 14.85 -19.33
C GLU A 294 1.88 15.38 -20.55
N GLU A 295 1.22 16.10 -21.47
CA GLU A 295 1.88 17.09 -22.33
C GLU A 295 2.23 18.31 -21.46
N THR A 296 3.19 18.15 -20.54
CA THR A 296 3.77 19.30 -19.82
C THR A 296 5.16 19.56 -20.35
N ALA A 297 5.58 20.83 -20.31
CA ALA A 297 6.81 21.36 -20.91
C ALA A 297 8.15 20.75 -20.39
N ASN A 298 8.12 19.60 -19.70
CA ASN A 298 9.29 18.96 -19.11
C ASN A 298 9.19 17.41 -19.14
N ASP A 299 8.91 16.83 -20.31
CA ASP A 299 8.81 15.38 -20.61
C ASP A 299 9.87 14.51 -19.90
N ASN A 300 11.10 15.03 -19.80
CA ASN A 300 12.21 14.34 -19.15
C ASN A 300 12.00 14.12 -17.65
N SER A 301 11.26 15.00 -16.97
CA SER A 301 11.01 14.92 -15.52
C SER A 301 9.97 13.86 -15.17
N VAL A 302 8.92 13.70 -15.98
CA VAL A 302 7.91 12.66 -15.80
C VAL A 302 8.52 11.30 -16.08
N ALA A 303 9.27 11.16 -17.17
CA ALA A 303 9.95 9.91 -17.48
C ALA A 303 10.98 9.51 -16.41
N ALA A 304 11.72 10.47 -15.86
CA ALA A 304 12.63 10.22 -14.73
C ALA A 304 11.88 9.77 -13.47
N SER A 305 10.70 10.33 -13.19
CA SER A 305 9.86 9.96 -12.06
C SER A 305 9.32 8.53 -12.21
N GLN A 306 8.81 8.16 -13.39
CA GLN A 306 8.32 6.81 -13.68
C GLN A 306 9.42 5.75 -13.55
N LYS A 307 10.61 6.02 -14.11
CA LYS A 307 11.79 5.14 -13.94
C LYS A 307 12.17 5.01 -12.46
N THR A 308 12.03 6.09 -11.69
CA THR A 308 12.30 6.05 -10.24
C THR A 308 11.29 5.21 -9.47
N ASN A 309 10.02 5.23 -9.86
CA ASN A 309 8.99 4.37 -9.28
C ASN A 309 9.29 2.88 -9.52
N VAL A 310 9.77 2.53 -10.71
CA VAL A 310 10.23 1.17 -11.03
C VAL A 310 11.43 0.78 -10.16
N ILE A 311 12.42 1.66 -9.99
CA ILE A 311 13.58 1.43 -9.12
C ILE A 311 13.16 1.22 -7.66
N ILE A 312 12.21 2.01 -7.15
CA ILE A 312 11.66 1.86 -5.79
C ILE A 312 11.00 0.49 -5.63
N SER A 313 10.23 0.05 -6.63
CA SER A 313 9.54 -1.23 -6.63
C SER A 313 10.50 -2.42 -6.69
N LEU A 314 11.50 -2.37 -7.58
CA LEU A 314 12.58 -3.37 -7.66
C LEU A 314 13.38 -3.45 -6.35
N SER A 315 13.65 -2.30 -5.71
CA SER A 315 14.31 -2.26 -4.41
C SER A 315 13.49 -2.92 -3.30
N ALA A 316 12.16 -2.80 -3.34
CA ALA A 316 11.26 -3.47 -2.42
C ALA A 316 11.25 -4.99 -2.67
N ILE A 317 11.19 -5.43 -3.93
CA ILE A 317 11.27 -6.85 -4.31
C ILE A 317 12.58 -7.48 -3.82
N LEU A 318 13.72 -6.81 -4.01
CA LEU A 318 15.02 -7.29 -3.54
C LEU A 318 15.14 -7.34 -2.01
N LYS A 319 14.30 -6.59 -1.29
CA LYS A 319 14.28 -6.59 0.17
C LYS A 319 13.55 -7.80 0.75
N GLU A 320 12.44 -8.21 0.15
CA GLU A 320 11.60 -9.31 0.64
C GLU A 320 11.88 -10.65 -0.09
N GLY A 321 12.45 -10.60 -1.29
CA GLY A 321 12.66 -11.77 -2.14
C GLY A 321 13.67 -12.79 -1.60
N ASN A 322 13.45 -14.06 -1.92
CA ASN A 322 14.39 -15.12 -1.55
C ASN A 322 15.70 -14.97 -2.33
N ARG A 323 16.80 -14.78 -1.60
CA ARG A 323 18.16 -14.65 -2.14
C ARG A 323 18.51 -15.74 -3.17
N LYS A 324 18.16 -17.00 -2.91
CA LYS A 324 18.52 -18.12 -3.81
C LYS A 324 17.87 -17.97 -5.20
N GLU A 325 16.64 -17.44 -5.24
CA GLU A 325 15.92 -17.19 -6.48
C GLU A 325 16.46 -15.92 -7.15
N LEU A 326 16.69 -14.86 -6.39
CA LEU A 326 17.22 -13.59 -6.90
C LEU A 326 18.62 -13.73 -7.53
N LEU A 327 19.48 -14.61 -6.99
CA LEU A 327 20.82 -14.84 -7.53
C LEU A 327 20.81 -15.43 -8.96
N LYS A 328 19.69 -16.06 -9.38
CA LYS A 328 19.54 -16.54 -10.77
C LYS A 328 19.57 -15.39 -11.78
N TYR A 329 19.14 -14.20 -11.36
CA TYR A 329 19.09 -12.98 -12.17
C TYR A 329 20.30 -12.07 -11.91
N SER A 330 21.43 -12.61 -11.45
CA SER A 330 22.60 -11.82 -11.03
C SER A 330 23.09 -10.82 -12.08
N GLN A 331 23.17 -11.22 -13.35
CA GLN A 331 23.59 -10.34 -14.45
C GLN A 331 22.58 -9.21 -14.68
N ASP A 332 21.30 -9.55 -14.69
CA ASP A 332 20.19 -8.60 -14.84
C ASP A 332 20.19 -7.56 -13.72
N LEU A 333 20.43 -8.01 -12.48
CA LEU A 333 20.53 -7.10 -11.33
C LEU A 333 21.72 -6.13 -11.45
N LEU A 334 22.87 -6.59 -11.96
CA LEU A 334 24.01 -5.68 -12.20
C LEU A 334 23.70 -4.69 -13.32
N ARG A 335 23.03 -5.12 -14.39
CA ARG A 335 22.60 -4.24 -15.48
C ARG A 335 21.59 -3.18 -15.02
N LEU A 336 20.72 -3.49 -14.05
CA LEU A 336 19.84 -2.48 -13.44
C LEU A 336 20.64 -1.32 -12.82
N ILE A 337 21.80 -1.59 -12.20
CA ILE A 337 22.66 -0.55 -11.62
C ILE A 337 23.18 0.36 -12.73
N GLU A 338 23.70 -0.22 -13.80
CA GLU A 338 24.24 0.53 -14.95
C GLU A 338 23.18 1.41 -15.60
N LEU A 339 21.99 0.87 -15.88
CA LEU A 339 20.88 1.62 -16.48
C LEU A 339 20.35 2.72 -15.57
N SER A 340 20.44 2.53 -14.25
CA SER A 340 20.01 3.54 -13.27
C SER A 340 21.04 4.64 -13.02
N ALA A 341 22.30 4.48 -13.46
CA ALA A 341 23.38 5.41 -13.15
C ALA A 341 23.17 6.82 -13.72
N ASP A 342 22.61 6.93 -14.93
CA ASP A 342 22.34 8.23 -15.57
C ASP A 342 21.31 9.03 -14.77
N LEU A 343 20.27 8.37 -14.25
CA LEU A 343 19.30 8.99 -13.35
C LEU A 343 19.93 9.45 -12.03
N ALA A 344 20.99 8.80 -11.56
CA ALA A 344 21.70 9.22 -10.35
C ALA A 344 22.48 10.53 -10.57
N GLN A 345 23.08 10.67 -11.76
CA GLN A 345 23.90 11.84 -12.12
C GLN A 345 23.02 13.06 -12.42
N LYS A 346 21.94 12.88 -13.19
CA LYS A 346 21.08 13.96 -13.67
C LYS A 346 19.86 14.22 -12.78
N GLY A 347 19.46 13.25 -11.95
CA GLY A 347 18.23 13.32 -11.15
C GLY A 347 18.33 14.17 -9.89
N GLY A 348 17.21 14.34 -9.21
CA GLY A 348 17.11 14.98 -7.90
C GLY A 348 17.51 14.07 -6.73
N THR A 349 17.25 14.54 -5.51
CA THR A 349 17.63 13.83 -4.28
C THR A 349 16.87 12.51 -4.08
N VAL A 350 15.60 12.46 -4.50
CA VAL A 350 14.77 11.25 -4.37
C VAL A 350 15.29 10.13 -5.27
N GLN A 351 15.60 10.46 -6.53
CA GLN A 351 16.17 9.54 -7.52
C GLN A 351 17.49 8.95 -7.02
N ARG A 352 18.43 9.81 -6.59
CA ARG A 352 19.71 9.36 -6.00
C ARG A 352 19.52 8.43 -4.80
N LYS A 353 18.59 8.76 -3.91
CA LYS A 353 18.29 7.94 -2.72
C LYS A 353 17.71 6.58 -3.10
N SER A 354 16.84 6.54 -4.11
CA SER A 354 16.23 5.29 -4.60
C SER A 354 17.26 4.39 -5.27
N ILE A 355 18.18 4.96 -6.07
CA ILE A 355 19.27 4.22 -6.71
C ILE A 355 20.26 3.69 -5.68
N MET A 356 20.65 4.52 -4.69
CA MET A 356 21.51 4.07 -3.60
C MET A 356 20.88 2.88 -2.83
N LYS A 357 19.56 2.94 -2.60
CA LYS A 357 18.82 1.80 -2.01
C LYS A 357 18.88 0.57 -2.92
N LEU A 358 18.65 0.72 -4.22
CA LEU A 358 18.73 -0.38 -5.18
C LEU A 358 20.11 -1.04 -5.14
N CYS A 359 21.18 -0.25 -5.33
CA CYS A 359 22.56 -0.73 -5.27
C CYS A 359 22.88 -1.43 -3.94
N GLY A 360 22.47 -0.84 -2.82
CA GLY A 360 22.64 -1.43 -1.50
C GLY A 360 21.93 -2.78 -1.36
N ARG A 361 20.70 -2.90 -1.86
CA ARG A 361 19.94 -4.16 -1.84
C ARG A 361 20.59 -5.23 -2.71
N ILE A 362 20.97 -4.88 -3.94
CA ILE A 362 21.69 -5.79 -4.84
C ILE A 362 22.99 -6.27 -4.19
N GLY A 363 23.80 -5.36 -3.65
CA GLY A 363 25.02 -5.69 -2.93
C GLY A 363 24.78 -6.68 -1.78
N THR A 364 23.74 -6.47 -0.96
CA THR A 364 23.39 -7.42 0.11
C THR A 364 22.91 -8.77 -0.40
N THR A 365 22.31 -8.84 -1.59
CA THR A 365 21.94 -10.11 -2.24
C THR A 365 23.17 -10.90 -2.67
N PHE A 366 24.24 -10.24 -3.12
CA PHE A 366 25.51 -10.88 -3.51
C PHE A 366 26.38 -11.29 -2.32
N LEU A 367 26.41 -10.49 -1.24
CA LEU A 367 27.22 -10.79 -0.05
C LEU A 367 26.73 -12.04 0.66
N ALA A 368 27.56 -13.07 0.88
CA ALA A 368 27.14 -14.28 1.58
C ALA A 368 26.40 -13.95 2.90
N PRO A 369 25.32 -14.67 3.25
CA PRO A 369 24.64 -14.43 4.52
C PRO A 369 25.69 -14.59 5.62
N ARG A 370 25.74 -13.63 6.55
CA ARG A 370 26.47 -13.85 7.79
C ARG A 370 25.80 -15.06 8.43
N MET A 371 26.43 -16.21 8.35
CA MET A 371 26.06 -17.36 9.17
C MET A 371 26.10 -16.83 10.59
N GLN A 372 24.94 -16.58 11.19
CA GLN A 372 24.88 -16.46 12.64
C GLN A 372 25.39 -17.81 13.13
N GLN A 373 26.61 -17.77 13.63
CA GLN A 373 27.44 -18.92 13.91
C GLN A 373 26.65 -19.90 14.77
N SER A 374 26.80 -21.19 14.46
CA SER A 374 26.29 -22.36 15.18
C SER A 374 26.49 -22.32 16.71
N TRP A 375 27.32 -21.42 17.23
CA TRP A 375 27.52 -21.14 18.66
C TRP A 375 26.23 -20.90 19.46
N HIS A 376 25.24 -20.18 18.92
CA HIS A 376 23.99 -19.93 19.67
C HIS A 376 23.17 -21.22 19.86
N TYR A 377 23.20 -22.13 18.87
CA TYR A 377 22.63 -23.45 19.03
C TYR A 377 23.48 -24.33 19.94
N HIS A 378 24.81 -24.30 19.82
CA HIS A 378 25.69 -25.09 20.69
C HIS A 378 25.53 -24.76 22.18
N ARG A 379 25.30 -23.50 22.55
CA ARG A 379 25.12 -23.13 23.96
C ARG A 379 23.76 -23.58 24.51
N ALA A 380 22.70 -23.47 23.69
CA ALA A 380 21.35 -23.91 24.06
C ALA A 380 21.24 -25.44 24.07
N THR A 381 21.81 -26.14 23.08
CA THR A 381 21.83 -27.60 23.04
C THR A 381 22.72 -28.18 24.14
N ASN A 382 23.89 -27.60 24.43
CA ASN A 382 24.70 -28.06 25.56
C ASN A 382 24.00 -27.83 26.91
N SER A 383 23.25 -26.72 27.07
CA SER A 383 22.44 -26.49 28.27
C SER A 383 21.29 -27.51 28.38
N LEU A 384 20.58 -27.79 27.29
CA LEU A 384 19.47 -28.76 27.28
C LEU A 384 19.97 -30.20 27.49
N LEU A 385 21.08 -30.59 26.86
CA LEU A 385 21.70 -31.90 27.00
C LEU A 385 22.33 -32.07 28.40
N HIS A 386 22.87 -30.99 28.97
CA HIS A 386 23.30 -30.95 30.37
C HIS A 386 22.12 -31.11 31.34
N ASN A 387 20.99 -30.43 31.10
CA ASN A 387 19.77 -30.54 31.92
C ASN A 387 19.08 -31.91 31.77
N LEU A 388 19.14 -32.54 30.60
CA LEU A 388 18.62 -33.89 30.38
C LEU A 388 19.52 -34.95 31.06
N ASN A 389 20.84 -34.77 31.00
CA ASN A 389 21.79 -35.67 31.68
C ASN A 389 21.78 -35.52 33.20
N SER A 390 21.54 -34.32 33.75
CA SER A 390 21.40 -34.12 35.19
C SER A 390 20.13 -34.78 35.73
N HIS A 391 19.00 -34.65 35.05
CA HIS A 391 17.75 -35.35 35.42
C HIS A 391 17.84 -36.88 35.27
N GLY A 392 18.70 -37.40 34.39
CA GLY A 392 18.97 -38.84 34.28
C GLY A 392 19.78 -39.42 35.45
N ASN A 393 20.54 -38.60 36.19
CA ASN A 393 21.34 -39.04 37.34
C ASN A 393 20.61 -38.92 38.68
N ASP A 394 19.65 -38.00 38.81
CA ASP A 394 18.84 -37.86 40.05
C ASP A 394 17.86 -39.03 40.27
N SER A 395 17.54 -39.78 39.21
CA SER A 395 16.70 -41.00 39.31
C SER A 395 17.47 -42.26 39.74
N LYS A 396 18.81 -42.19 39.89
CA LYS A 396 19.64 -43.32 40.37
C LYS A 396 20.13 -43.17 41.81
N ALA A 397 19.83 -42.07 42.49
CA ALA A 397 20.24 -41.81 43.88
C ALA A 397 19.17 -42.13 44.94
N SER A 398 18.03 -42.72 44.54
CA SER A 398 17.01 -43.25 45.45
C SER A 398 16.98 -44.77 45.33
N LYS A 399 17.87 -45.45 46.05
CA LYS A 399 17.76 -46.85 46.46
C LYS A 399 18.57 -47.08 47.71
#